data_AF-A0A164HQC8-F1
#
_entry.id   AF-A0A164HQC8-F1
#
_cell.length_a   1.000
_cell.length_b   1.000
_cell.length_c   1.000
_cell.angle_alpha   90.00
_cell.angle_beta   90.00
_cell.angle_gamma   90.00
#
_symmetry.space_group_name_H-M   'P 1'
#
loop_
_entity.id
_entity.type
_entity.pdbx_description
1 polymer ?
#
loop_
_entity_poly.entity_id
_entity_poly.type
_entity_poly.pdbx_seq_one_letter_code
_entity_poly.pdbx_strand_id
1 'polypeptide(L)'
;IEHFSKRFPGMTIEDGYRINRAWMQIKFAEGRTMIGHKIGLTSRAMQVSSQIDEPDYGALLDDMLYTCTPGQVLDIPFTDFIAPRVEVELAFILKKELRGPNVTVQQVLEATEYVTPAVEIIDSRIEQFDRHTKAMRKVYDTISDNAANAGIVLGAKRVDPLTT
;
A
#
# COMPACT_ATOMS: atom_id res chain seq x y z
N ILE A 1 14.83 2.91 -10.15
CA ILE A 1 14.51 3.98 -11.13
C ILE A 1 14.83 5.31 -10.46
N GLU A 2 15.38 6.28 -11.18
CA GLU A 2 15.59 7.64 -10.62
C GLU A 2 14.26 8.29 -10.22
N HIS A 3 14.30 9.28 -9.33
CA HIS A 3 13.11 9.94 -8.83
C HIS A 3 12.33 10.64 -9.95
N PHE A 4 11.01 10.48 -9.98
CA PHE A 4 10.14 11.25 -10.87
C PHE A 4 10.14 12.73 -10.46
N SER A 5 10.18 12.99 -9.16
CA SER A 5 10.33 14.32 -8.57
C SER A 5 11.58 15.09 -9.02
N LYS A 6 12.66 14.38 -9.37
CA LYS A 6 13.88 14.97 -9.94
C LYS A 6 13.69 15.36 -11.39
N ARG A 7 13.02 14.52 -12.17
CA ARG A 7 12.73 14.74 -13.60
C ARG A 7 11.63 15.79 -13.81
N PHE A 8 10.70 15.87 -12.87
CA PHE A 8 9.55 16.78 -12.87
C PHE A 8 9.49 17.55 -11.55
N PRO A 9 10.31 18.61 -11.37
CA PRO A 9 10.41 19.32 -10.09
C PRO A 9 9.11 19.97 -9.59
N GLY A 10 8.17 20.25 -10.50
CA GLY A 10 6.85 20.82 -10.18
C GLY A 10 5.74 19.80 -9.95
N MET A 11 6.07 18.50 -9.89
CA MET A 11 5.11 17.42 -9.68
C MET A 11 4.40 17.55 -8.33
N THR A 12 3.09 17.30 -8.35
CA THR A 12 2.22 17.35 -7.17
C THR A 12 1.86 15.95 -6.66
N ILE A 13 1.18 15.89 -5.50
CA ILE A 13 0.56 14.64 -5.01
C ILE A 13 -0.44 14.10 -6.04
N GLU A 14 -1.22 14.97 -6.67
CA GLU A 14 -2.21 14.58 -7.69
C GLU A 14 -1.53 13.88 -8.87
N ASP A 15 -0.38 14.38 -9.31
CA ASP A 15 0.41 13.76 -10.36
C ASP A 15 0.92 12.38 -9.94
N GLY A 16 1.28 12.20 -8.67
CA GLY A 16 1.66 10.89 -8.12
C GLY A 16 0.53 9.88 -8.27
N TYR A 17 -0.69 10.27 -7.89
CA TYR A 17 -1.86 9.43 -8.08
C TYR A 17 -2.24 9.22 -9.55
N ARG A 18 -2.00 10.20 -10.44
CA ARG A 18 -2.19 10.02 -11.89
C ARG A 18 -1.23 8.96 -12.45
N ILE A 19 0.04 8.99 -12.05
CA ILE A 19 1.03 7.98 -12.44
C ILE A 19 0.66 6.60 -11.89
N ASN A 20 0.28 6.53 -10.60
CA ASN A 20 -0.20 5.29 -10.01
C ASN A 20 -1.39 4.70 -10.79
N ARG A 21 -2.43 5.50 -11.06
CA ARG A 21 -3.59 5.04 -11.84
C ARG A 21 -3.19 4.56 -13.22
N ALA A 22 -2.30 5.27 -13.91
CA ALA A 22 -1.79 4.84 -15.22
C ALA A 22 -1.08 3.48 -15.13
N TRP A 23 -0.25 3.26 -14.10
CA TRP A 23 0.40 1.97 -13.88
C TRP A 23 -0.61 0.86 -13.57
N MET A 24 -1.64 1.14 -12.77
CA MET A 24 -2.70 0.17 -12.48
C MET A 24 -3.49 -0.19 -13.75
N GLN A 25 -3.77 0.76 -14.65
CA GLN A 25 -4.41 0.44 -15.93
C GLN A 25 -3.57 -0.50 -16.80
N ILE A 26 -2.25 -0.36 -16.79
CA ILE A 26 -1.34 -1.30 -17.48
C ILE A 26 -1.47 -2.69 -16.85
N LYS A 27 -1.41 -2.79 -15.52
CA LYS A 27 -1.56 -4.06 -14.79
C LYS A 27 -2.90 -4.73 -15.05
N PHE A 28 -3.99 -3.96 -15.10
CA PHE A 28 -5.31 -4.49 -15.43
C PHE A 28 -5.39 -4.99 -16.88
N ALA A 29 -4.77 -4.28 -17.83
CA ALA A 29 -4.67 -4.74 -19.22
C ALA A 29 -3.84 -6.02 -19.38
N GLU A 30 -2.89 -6.27 -18.46
CA GLU A 30 -2.14 -7.53 -18.34
C GLU A 30 -2.93 -8.66 -17.65
N GLY A 31 -4.18 -8.40 -17.24
CA GLY A 31 -5.08 -9.40 -16.65
C GLY A 31 -5.11 -9.44 -15.12
N ARG A 32 -4.44 -8.49 -14.44
CA ARG A 32 -4.48 -8.39 -12.97
C ARG A 32 -5.81 -7.85 -12.48
N THR A 33 -6.19 -8.25 -11.28
CA THR A 33 -7.42 -7.80 -10.63
C THR A 33 -7.11 -7.11 -9.30
N MET A 34 -7.80 -6.01 -9.02
CA MET A 34 -7.70 -5.35 -7.73
C MET A 34 -8.46 -6.14 -6.66
N ILE A 35 -7.79 -6.44 -5.56
CA ILE A 35 -8.35 -7.19 -4.41
C ILE A 35 -8.57 -6.32 -3.18
N GLY A 36 -8.12 -5.07 -3.20
CA GLY A 36 -8.28 -4.14 -2.09
C GLY A 36 -7.40 -2.90 -2.22
N HIS A 37 -7.26 -2.20 -1.10
CA HIS A 37 -6.39 -1.04 -0.96
C HIS A 37 -5.62 -1.12 0.37
N LYS A 38 -4.47 -0.47 0.40
CA LYS A 38 -3.75 -0.15 1.64
C LYS A 38 -3.75 1.34 1.89
N ILE A 39 -3.51 1.72 3.14
CA ILE A 39 -3.32 3.10 3.58
C ILE A 39 -1.96 3.16 4.26
N GLY A 40 -1.04 3.96 3.74
CA GLY A 40 0.29 4.14 4.30
C GLY A 40 0.46 5.52 4.95
N LEU A 41 1.63 5.78 5.53
CA LEU A 41 1.95 7.07 6.18
C LEU A 41 0.91 7.48 7.24
N THR A 42 0.43 6.49 8.02
CA THR A 42 -0.60 6.65 9.06
C THR A 42 -0.05 7.26 10.36
N SER A 43 1.26 7.15 10.60
CA SER A 43 1.93 7.78 11.75
C SER A 43 2.18 9.27 11.50
N ARG A 44 1.81 10.11 12.48
CA ARG A 44 2.09 11.56 12.42
C ARG A 44 3.58 11.86 12.27
N ALA A 45 4.44 11.06 12.90
CA ALA A 45 5.89 11.22 12.78
C ALA A 45 6.37 10.97 11.33
N MET A 46 5.81 9.95 10.67
CA MET A 46 6.11 9.65 9.26
C MET A 46 5.54 10.69 8.29
N GLN A 47 4.38 11.25 8.60
CA GLN A 47 3.79 12.35 7.82
C GLN A 47 4.69 13.58 7.85
N VAL A 48 5.16 13.97 9.05
CA VAL A 48 6.07 15.11 9.23
C VAL A 48 7.39 14.87 8.49
N SER A 49 7.99 13.68 8.59
CA SER A 49 9.24 13.39 7.87
C SER A 49 9.07 13.36 6.35
N SER A 50 7.87 13.00 5.88
CA SER A 50 7.51 12.96 4.45
C SER A 50 6.94 14.29 3.93
N GLN A 51 6.83 15.31 4.78
CA GLN A 51 6.31 16.65 4.47
C GLN A 51 4.87 16.62 3.91
N ILE A 52 4.02 15.78 4.51
CA ILE A 52 2.59 15.65 4.20
C ILE A 52 1.76 15.83 5.46
N ASP A 53 0.48 16.14 5.29
CA ASP A 53 -0.50 16.31 6.35
C ASP A 53 -1.59 15.23 6.37
N GLU A 54 -1.63 14.36 5.36
CA GLU A 54 -2.55 13.22 5.26
C GLU A 54 -1.86 11.91 4.83
N PRO A 55 -2.41 10.73 5.19
CA PRO A 55 -1.94 9.42 4.72
C PRO A 55 -1.93 9.27 3.18
N ASP A 56 -1.16 8.30 2.67
CA ASP A 56 -1.26 7.88 1.26
C ASP A 56 -2.08 6.58 1.10
N TYR A 57 -2.32 6.17 -0.14
CA TYR A 57 -3.01 4.90 -0.42
C TYR A 57 -2.50 4.28 -1.72
N GLY A 58 -2.63 2.96 -1.83
CA GLY A 58 -2.25 2.17 -3.01
C GLY A 58 -3.22 1.00 -3.24
N ALA A 59 -3.27 0.51 -4.47
CA ALA A 59 -4.11 -0.62 -4.85
C ALA A 59 -3.39 -1.95 -4.61
N LEU A 60 -4.07 -2.90 -3.97
CA LEU A 60 -3.60 -4.28 -3.79
C LEU A 60 -4.11 -5.11 -4.97
N LEU A 61 -3.22 -5.85 -5.63
CA LEU A 61 -3.55 -6.70 -6.77
C LEU A 61 -3.53 -8.18 -6.37
N ASP A 62 -4.23 -9.00 -7.14
CA ASP A 62 -4.38 -10.44 -6.93
C ASP A 62 -3.05 -11.20 -6.81
N ASP A 63 -2.04 -10.82 -7.60
CA ASP A 63 -0.71 -11.43 -7.56
C ASP A 63 0.13 -11.03 -6.34
N MET A 64 -0.32 -10.04 -5.57
CA MET A 64 0.34 -9.64 -4.32
C MET A 64 -0.07 -10.54 -3.15
N LEU A 65 -1.15 -11.32 -3.29
CA LEU A 65 -1.72 -12.09 -2.19
C LEU A 65 -0.97 -13.40 -1.94
N TYR A 66 -0.46 -13.53 -0.72
CA TYR A 66 0.00 -14.78 -0.14
C TYR A 66 -0.94 -15.21 0.99
N THR A 67 -1.20 -16.51 1.11
CA THR A 67 -1.98 -17.08 2.20
C THR A 67 -1.12 -17.93 3.11
N CYS A 68 -1.27 -17.80 4.43
CA CYS A 68 -0.59 -18.61 5.43
C CYS A 68 -1.58 -19.28 6.40
N THR A 69 -1.08 -20.28 7.11
CA THR A 69 -1.65 -20.73 8.39
C THR A 69 -0.74 -20.26 9.53
N PRO A 70 -1.26 -19.98 10.74
CA PRO A 70 -0.42 -19.57 11.87
C PRO A 70 0.71 -20.57 12.15
N GLY A 71 1.95 -20.07 12.21
CA GLY A 71 3.15 -20.89 12.40
C GLY A 71 3.76 -21.48 11.11
N GLN A 72 3.12 -21.28 9.95
CA GLN A 72 3.67 -21.67 8.67
C GLN A 72 4.83 -20.76 8.26
N VAL A 73 5.91 -21.36 7.77
CA VAL A 73 6.96 -20.65 7.03
C VAL A 73 6.55 -20.57 5.57
N LEU A 74 6.45 -19.37 5.02
CA LEU A 74 6.21 -19.16 3.59
C LEU A 74 7.54 -19.00 2.85
N ASP A 75 7.68 -19.72 1.73
CA ASP A 75 8.81 -19.56 0.82
C ASP A 75 8.45 -18.50 -0.23
N ILE A 76 8.63 -17.23 0.14
CA ILE A 76 8.37 -16.08 -0.72
C ILE A 76 9.69 -15.71 -1.42
N PRO A 77 9.78 -15.84 -2.77
CA PRO A 77 11.05 -15.64 -3.47
C PRO A 77 11.53 -14.18 -3.36
N PHE A 78 12.65 -13.96 -2.68
CA PHE A 78 13.25 -12.63 -2.57
C PHE A 78 13.57 -12.02 -3.95
N THR A 79 13.83 -12.87 -4.96
CA THR A 79 14.12 -12.46 -6.34
C THR A 79 12.96 -11.74 -7.04
N ASP A 80 11.74 -11.85 -6.52
CA ASP A 80 10.58 -11.15 -7.05
C ASP A 80 10.52 -9.68 -6.56
N PHE A 81 11.42 -9.30 -5.65
CA PHE A 81 11.50 -7.98 -5.01
C PHE A 81 12.87 -7.33 -5.22
N ILE A 82 12.96 -6.04 -4.91
CA ILE A 82 14.19 -5.24 -5.03
C ILE A 82 14.86 -5.06 -3.66
N ALA A 83 14.14 -4.47 -2.71
CA ALA A 83 14.59 -4.17 -1.36
C ALA A 83 13.41 -4.29 -0.38
N PRO A 84 12.83 -5.50 -0.23
CA PRO A 84 11.60 -5.68 0.52
C PRO A 84 11.78 -5.40 2.00
N ARG A 85 10.73 -4.83 2.61
CA ARG A 85 10.56 -4.73 4.07
C ARG A 85 9.18 -5.27 4.44
N VAL A 86 9.02 -5.59 5.72
CA VAL A 86 7.75 -6.09 6.25
C VAL A 86 7.15 -5.11 7.25
N GLU A 87 5.85 -4.90 7.15
CA GLU A 87 5.04 -4.09 8.06
C GLU A 87 3.92 -4.95 8.66
N VAL A 88 3.52 -4.63 9.89
CA VAL A 88 2.49 -5.37 10.64
C VAL A 88 1.23 -4.53 10.67
N GLU A 89 0.15 -5.09 10.14
CA GLU A 89 -1.08 -4.37 9.87
C GLU A 89 -2.33 -5.15 10.33
N LEU A 90 -3.47 -4.47 10.31
CA LEU A 90 -4.80 -5.08 10.40
C LEU A 90 -5.53 -4.91 9.08
N ALA A 91 -5.98 -6.02 8.47
CA ALA A 91 -6.83 -6.00 7.30
C ALA A 91 -8.31 -6.02 7.69
N PHE A 92 -9.08 -5.10 7.10
CA PHE A 92 -10.54 -5.04 7.20
C PHE A 92 -11.15 -5.68 5.95
N ILE A 93 -11.75 -6.86 6.11
CA ILE A 93 -12.40 -7.54 4.99
C ILE A 93 -13.85 -7.08 4.92
N LEU A 94 -14.23 -6.48 3.79
CA LEU A 94 -15.53 -5.83 3.65
C LEU A 94 -16.60 -6.79 3.11
N LYS A 95 -17.79 -6.76 3.72
CA LYS A 95 -19.02 -7.40 3.20
C LYS A 95 -19.96 -6.41 2.50
N LYS A 96 -19.67 -5.10 2.60
CA LYS A 96 -20.45 -4.02 1.98
C LYS A 96 -19.52 -2.95 1.44
N GLU A 97 -19.93 -2.30 0.37
CA GLU A 97 -19.20 -1.17 -0.22
C GLU A 97 -19.15 0.01 0.76
N LEU A 98 -18.01 0.70 0.81
CA LEU A 98 -17.82 1.99 1.48
C LEU A 98 -17.63 3.06 0.41
N ARG A 99 -18.48 4.09 0.43
CA ARG A 99 -18.44 5.18 -0.55
C ARG A 99 -18.54 6.53 0.12
N GLY A 100 -17.56 7.39 -0.16
CA GLY A 100 -17.53 8.76 0.34
C GLY A 100 -18.38 9.75 -0.48
N PRO A 101 -18.40 11.03 -0.06
CA PRO A 101 -17.70 11.60 1.09
C PRO A 101 -18.37 11.24 2.43
N ASN A 102 -17.71 11.58 3.55
CA ASN A 102 -18.25 11.46 4.93
C ASN A 102 -18.43 10.02 5.47
N VAL A 103 -17.55 9.08 5.07
CA VAL A 103 -17.50 7.75 5.70
C VAL A 103 -17.03 7.90 7.15
N THR A 104 -17.77 7.30 8.08
CA THR A 104 -17.45 7.30 9.52
C THR A 104 -16.82 5.99 9.96
N VAL A 105 -16.11 6.00 11.09
CA VAL A 105 -15.55 4.77 11.69
C VAL A 105 -16.64 3.72 11.92
N GLN A 106 -17.81 4.12 12.40
CA GLN A 106 -18.94 3.21 12.62
C GLN A 106 -19.38 2.52 11.32
N GLN A 107 -19.48 3.26 10.21
CA GLN A 107 -19.81 2.68 8.91
C GLN A 107 -18.72 1.69 8.43
N VAL A 108 -17.44 1.97 8.69
CA VAL A 108 -16.35 1.02 8.39
C VAL A 108 -16.55 -0.28 9.16
N LEU A 109 -16.82 -0.20 10.47
CA LEU A 109 -17.04 -1.39 11.31
C LEU A 109 -18.27 -2.18 10.84
N GLU A 110 -19.38 -1.51 10.53
CA GLU A 110 -20.62 -2.15 10.04
C GLU A 110 -20.46 -2.79 8.64
N ALA A 111 -19.65 -2.19 7.78
CA ALA A 111 -19.33 -2.71 6.45
C ALA A 111 -18.30 -3.85 6.47
N THR A 112 -17.60 -4.03 7.60
CA THR A 112 -16.57 -5.06 7.77
C THR A 112 -17.22 -6.42 8.09
N GLU A 113 -16.84 -7.46 7.35
CA GLU A 113 -17.18 -8.85 7.63
C GLU A 113 -16.36 -9.38 8.81
N TYR A 114 -15.04 -9.20 8.75
CA TYR A 114 -14.12 -9.55 9.81
C TYR A 114 -12.83 -8.73 9.71
N VAL A 115 -12.11 -8.62 10.81
CA VAL A 115 -10.74 -8.12 10.87
C VAL A 115 -9.78 -9.29 11.00
N THR A 116 -8.60 -9.20 10.39
CA THR A 116 -7.54 -10.20 10.55
C THR A 116 -6.16 -9.55 10.51
N PRO A 117 -5.16 -10.09 11.24
CA PRO A 117 -3.77 -9.65 11.07
C PRO A 117 -3.33 -9.79 9.61
N ALA A 118 -2.56 -8.81 9.15
CA ALA A 118 -1.94 -8.81 7.85
C ALA A 118 -0.45 -8.46 7.98
N VAL A 119 0.38 -9.08 7.15
CA VAL A 119 1.75 -8.63 6.93
C VAL A 119 1.81 -8.00 5.56
N GLU A 120 2.16 -6.72 5.51
CA GLU A 120 2.45 -6.06 4.24
C GLU A 120 3.93 -6.25 3.90
N ILE A 121 4.21 -6.66 2.66
CA ILE A 121 5.54 -6.62 2.07
C ILE A 121 5.58 -5.36 1.21
N ILE A 122 6.41 -4.40 1.61
CA ILE A 122 6.63 -3.16 0.87
C ILE A 122 7.96 -3.22 0.12
N ASP A 123 8.02 -2.57 -1.04
CA ASP A 123 9.20 -2.51 -1.88
C ASP A 123 9.31 -1.18 -2.63
N SER A 124 10.43 -0.96 -3.30
CA SER A 124 10.84 0.35 -3.80
C SER A 124 11.41 0.25 -5.21
N ARG A 125 10.60 0.54 -6.24
CA ARG A 125 11.06 0.58 -7.64
C ARG A 125 11.71 1.91 -7.97
N ILE A 126 11.22 3.00 -7.36
CA ILE A 126 11.91 4.29 -7.34
C ILE A 126 12.92 4.30 -6.20
N GLU A 127 14.14 4.77 -6.47
CA GLU A 127 15.21 4.87 -5.47
C GLU A 127 14.73 5.56 -4.19
N GLN A 128 15.10 5.04 -3.02
CA GLN A 128 14.81 5.71 -1.73
C GLN A 128 15.73 6.92 -1.52
N PHE A 129 16.98 6.80 -1.99
CA PHE A 129 17.97 7.85 -2.00
C PHE A 129 18.54 7.96 -3.41
N ASP A 130 18.60 9.17 -3.95
CA ASP A 130 19.18 9.42 -5.26
C ASP A 130 20.62 8.90 -5.27
N ARG A 131 20.95 8.04 -6.24
CA ARG A 131 22.26 7.41 -6.33
C ARG A 131 23.44 8.40 -6.37
N HIS A 132 23.25 9.64 -6.84
CA HIS A 132 24.29 10.66 -6.99
C HIS A 132 24.31 11.66 -5.84
N THR A 133 23.16 12.26 -5.50
CA THR A 133 23.06 13.34 -4.51
C THR A 133 22.77 12.84 -3.10
N LYS A 134 22.34 11.57 -2.97
CA LYS A 134 21.85 10.97 -1.73
C LYS A 134 20.63 11.68 -1.14
N ALA A 135 19.99 12.57 -1.90
CA ALA A 135 18.73 13.18 -1.51
C ALA A 135 17.66 12.09 -1.35
N MET A 136 16.86 12.17 -0.30
CA MET A 136 15.72 11.28 -0.09
C MET A 136 14.65 11.54 -1.17
N ARG A 137 13.97 10.48 -1.63
CA ARG A 137 12.81 10.63 -2.52
C ARG A 137 11.69 11.41 -1.85
N LYS A 138 10.82 12.02 -2.65
CA LYS A 138 9.66 12.74 -2.12
C LYS A 138 8.44 11.83 -2.05
N VAL A 139 7.43 12.23 -1.29
CA VAL A 139 6.22 11.42 -1.10
C VAL A 139 5.52 11.05 -2.41
N TYR A 140 5.46 11.96 -3.38
CA TYR A 140 4.81 11.69 -4.67
C TYR A 140 5.57 10.68 -5.52
N ASP A 141 6.86 10.44 -5.27
CA ASP A 141 7.58 9.29 -5.83
C ASP A 141 7.01 7.99 -5.23
N THR A 142 6.84 7.92 -3.91
CA THR A 142 6.23 6.75 -3.23
C THR A 142 4.79 6.51 -3.71
N ILE A 143 3.96 7.56 -3.82
CA ILE A 143 2.58 7.47 -4.30
C ILE A 143 2.55 6.95 -5.74
N SER A 144 3.39 7.49 -6.61
CA SER A 144 3.54 7.02 -8.00
C SER A 144 3.87 5.53 -8.05
N ASP A 145 4.72 5.10 -7.13
CA ASP A 145 5.15 3.72 -6.98
C ASP A 145 4.14 2.86 -6.21
N ASN A 146 2.84 3.09 -6.44
CA ASN A 146 1.72 2.39 -5.79
C ASN A 146 1.87 2.29 -4.27
N ALA A 147 2.25 3.40 -3.65
CA ALA A 147 2.48 3.51 -2.20
C ALA A 147 3.41 2.42 -1.66
N ALA A 148 4.42 2.02 -2.43
CA ALA A 148 5.38 0.95 -2.10
C ALA A 148 4.80 -0.47 -2.05
N ASN A 149 3.57 -0.72 -2.52
CA ASN A 149 2.95 -2.06 -2.48
C ASN A 149 3.81 -3.11 -3.19
N ALA A 150 3.97 -4.29 -2.61
CA ALA A 150 4.62 -5.42 -3.25
C ALA A 150 3.97 -6.77 -2.92
N GLY A 151 3.55 -7.01 -1.68
CA GLY A 151 2.89 -8.24 -1.27
C GLY A 151 2.02 -8.04 -0.03
N ILE A 152 1.07 -8.94 0.19
CA ILE A 152 0.25 -9.01 1.40
C ILE A 152 0.08 -10.46 1.83
N VAL A 153 0.29 -10.75 3.11
CA VAL A 153 0.10 -12.08 3.68
C VAL A 153 -1.13 -12.07 4.59
N LEU A 154 -2.09 -12.96 4.31
CA LEU A 154 -3.31 -13.17 5.09
C LEU A 154 -3.47 -14.64 5.51
N GLY A 155 -4.37 -14.93 6.45
CA GLY A 155 -4.72 -16.32 6.84
C GLY A 155 -4.61 -16.61 8.33
N ALA A 156 -4.36 -15.58 9.13
CA ALA A 156 -4.46 -15.63 10.58
C ALA A 156 -5.94 -15.66 11.06
N LYS A 157 -6.13 -15.65 12.38
CA LYS A 157 -7.45 -15.65 13.01
C LYS A 157 -8.31 -14.49 12.50
N ARG A 158 -9.58 -14.78 12.23
CA ARG A 158 -10.62 -13.78 11.94
C ARG A 158 -11.28 -13.35 13.25
N VAL A 159 -11.48 -12.05 13.44
CA VAL A 159 -12.17 -11.49 14.60
C VAL A 159 -13.32 -10.61 14.15
N ASP A 160 -14.37 -10.55 14.97
CA ASP A 160 -15.52 -9.68 14.71
C ASP A 160 -15.10 -8.22 14.96
N PRO A 161 -15.31 -7.30 13.98
CA PRO A 161 -14.97 -5.88 14.12
C PRO A 161 -15.70 -5.18 15.27
N LEU A 162 -16.79 -5.74 15.78
CA LEU A 162 -17.64 -5.13 16.82
C LEU A 162 -17.38 -5.68 18.22
N THR A 163 -16.49 -6.67 18.38
CA THR A 163 -16.19 -7.28 19.68
C THR A 163 -14.75 -7.00 20.09
N THR A 164 -14.53 -6.59 21.34
CA THR A 164 -13.21 -6.45 21.95
C THR A 164 -12.71 -7.75 22.53
#